data_AF-A0A9D8U3V8-F1
#
_entry.id   AF-A0A9D8U3V8-F1
#
_cell.length_a   1.000
_cell.length_b   1.000
_cell.length_c   1.000
_cell.angle_alpha   90.00
_cell.angle_beta   90.00
_cell.angle_gamma   90.00
#
_symmetry.space_group_name_H-M   'P 1'
#
loop_
_entity.id
_entity.type
_entity.pdbx_description
1 polymer ?
#
loop_
_entity_poly.entity_id
_entity_poly.type
_entity_poly.pdbx_seq_one_letter_code
_entity_poly.pdbx_strand_id
1 'polypeptide(L)'
;MFSHIMLGANDIEESKKFYDAILGVLGYKPGVIDPKGRCFYYERSGIFSLSKPIDGEAASCGNGSTIGFRADSPELADKWHEAGLANGGTAIEDPPGVREGGGQKLYLAYLRDPSGNKVCALHLMT
;
A
#
# COMPACT_ATOMS: atom_id res chain seq x y z
N MET A 1 3.51 2.72 -16.25
CA MET A 1 2.73 3.90 -16.66
C MET A 1 2.88 5.03 -15.65
N PHE A 2 2.68 4.78 -14.35
CA PHE A 2 2.78 5.83 -13.32
C PHE A 2 4.24 6.26 -13.07
N SER A 3 4.50 7.56 -13.07
CA SER A 3 5.79 8.11 -12.64
C SER A 3 5.92 8.11 -11.11
N HIS A 4 4.83 8.50 -10.43
CA HIS A 4 4.72 8.46 -8.99
C HIS A 4 3.25 8.40 -8.55
N ILE A 5 3.06 7.93 -7.32
CA ILE A 5 1.80 7.97 -6.58
C ILE A 5 2.09 8.58 -5.21
N MET A 6 1.24 9.48 -4.75
CA MET A 6 1.34 10.09 -3.43
C MET A 6 0.02 9.91 -2.68
N LEU A 7 0.11 9.42 -1.44
CA LEU A 7 -1.02 9.33 -0.53
C LEU A 7 -0.85 10.32 0.62
N GLY A 8 -1.99 10.88 1.05
CA GLY A 8 -2.05 11.70 2.25
C GLY A 8 -1.86 10.84 3.49
N ALA A 9 -1.03 11.30 4.43
CA ALA A 9 -0.86 10.70 5.74
C ALA A 9 -1.04 11.74 6.86
N ASN A 10 -1.81 11.39 7.89
CA ASN A 10 -1.97 12.25 9.08
C ASN A 10 -0.71 12.21 9.96
N ASP A 11 -0.13 11.03 10.12
CA ASP A 11 1.16 10.80 10.77
C ASP A 11 2.11 10.06 9.80
N ILE A 12 3.24 10.70 9.50
CA ILE A 12 4.22 10.19 8.54
C ILE A 12 5.02 9.03 9.11
N GLU A 13 5.33 9.03 10.40
CA GLU A 13 6.10 7.96 11.02
C GLU A 13 5.25 6.71 11.21
N GLU A 14 3.99 6.87 11.63
CA GLU A 14 3.03 5.76 11.71
C GLU A 14 2.81 5.14 10.34
N SER A 15 2.55 5.98 9.33
CA SER A 15 2.34 5.52 7.97
C SER A 15 3.63 4.91 7.39
N LYS A 16 4.80 5.47 7.68
CA LYS A 16 6.09 4.88 7.28
C LYS A 16 6.27 3.50 7.90
N LYS A 17 5.99 3.31 9.19
CA LYS A 17 6.07 1.98 9.84
C LYS A 17 5.18 0.95 9.13
N PHE A 18 3.95 1.33 8.81
CA PHE A 18 3.03 0.48 8.06
C PHE A 18 3.59 0.14 6.66
N TYR A 19 3.98 1.15 5.89
CA TYR A 19 4.42 0.95 4.50
C TYR A 19 5.79 0.27 4.40
N ASP A 20 6.73 0.52 5.32
CA ASP A 20 7.99 -0.23 5.43
C ASP A 20 7.71 -1.73 5.64
N ALA A 21 6.75 -2.07 6.50
CA ALA A 21 6.41 -3.47 6.79
C ALA A 21 5.84 -4.17 5.55
N ILE A 22 4.81 -3.60 4.92
CA ILE A 22 4.14 -4.26 3.79
C ILE A 22 5.02 -4.25 2.53
N LEU A 23 5.74 -3.17 2.24
CA LEU A 23 6.60 -3.08 1.07
C LEU A 23 7.89 -3.89 1.26
N GLY A 24 8.36 -4.04 2.50
CA GLY A 24 9.47 -4.93 2.84
C GLY A 24 9.17 -6.40 2.51
N VAL A 25 7.93 -6.86 2.73
CA VAL A 25 7.49 -8.21 2.32
C VAL A 25 7.65 -8.41 0.81
N LEU A 26 7.39 -7.36 0.03
CA LEU A 26 7.51 -7.39 -1.43
C LEU A 26 8.94 -7.09 -1.92
N GLY A 27 9.91 -6.99 -1.02
CA GLY A 27 11.33 -6.81 -1.34
C GLY A 27 11.77 -5.37 -1.60
N TYR A 28 10.91 -4.38 -1.34
CA TYR A 28 11.30 -2.97 -1.47
C TYR A 28 12.14 -2.49 -0.29
N LYS A 29 12.96 -1.47 -0.53
CA LYS A 29 13.75 -0.81 0.52
C LYS A 29 12.84 0.05 1.41
N PRO A 30 13.23 0.28 2.68
CA PRO A 30 12.53 1.20 3.57
C PRO A 30 12.40 2.60 2.97
N GLY A 31 11.32 3.28 3.33
CA GLY A 31 11.06 4.65 2.88
C GLY A 31 12.08 5.65 3.42
N VAL A 32 12.40 6.66 2.62
CA VAL A 32 13.32 7.75 3.00
C VAL A 32 12.50 9.01 3.24
N ILE A 33 12.64 9.59 4.43
CA ILE A 33 12.01 10.87 4.77
C ILE A 33 12.91 12.01 4.30
N ASP A 34 12.35 12.92 3.50
CA ASP A 34 13.04 14.11 3.02
C ASP A 34 13.03 15.24 4.08
N PRO A 35 13.79 16.33 3.88
CA PRO A 35 13.79 17.47 4.80
C PRO A 35 12.44 18.18 4.95
N LYS A 36 11.45 17.89 4.10
CA LYS A 36 10.08 18.42 4.18
C LYS A 36 9.14 17.48 4.92
N GLY A 37 9.63 16.36 5.46
CA GLY A 37 8.82 15.39 6.19
C GLY A 37 7.97 14.48 5.29
N ARG A 38 8.31 14.34 4.02
CA ARG A 38 7.64 13.42 3.09
C ARG A 38 8.42 12.12 3.00
N CYS A 39 7.74 10.99 2.99
CA CYS A 39 8.37 9.68 2.88
C CYS A 39 8.31 9.15 1.45
N PHE A 40 9.42 8.65 0.92
CA PHE A 40 9.53 8.16 -0.46
C PHE A 40 10.06 6.73 -0.52
N TYR A 41 9.41 5.91 -1.33
CA TYR A 41 9.82 4.57 -1.72
C TYR A 41 10.19 4.59 -3.20
N TYR A 42 11.48 4.41 -3.48
CA TYR A 42 12.03 4.49 -4.83
C TYR A 42 12.17 3.10 -5.43
N GLU A 43 11.63 2.94 -6.64
CA GLU A 43 11.87 1.79 -7.49
C GLU A 43 12.22 2.26 -8.91
N ARG A 44 12.92 1.43 -9.69
CA ARG A 44 13.28 1.76 -11.09
C ARG A 44 12.06 2.11 -11.93
N SER A 45 10.91 1.53 -11.63
CA SER A 45 9.66 1.69 -12.38
C SER A 45 8.79 2.88 -11.94
N GLY A 46 9.08 3.51 -10.80
CA GLY A 46 8.30 4.63 -10.27
C GLY A 46 8.53 4.89 -8.78
N ILE A 47 7.81 5.87 -8.24
CA ILE A 47 7.93 6.30 -6.84
C ILE A 47 6.58 6.18 -6.14
N PHE A 48 6.56 5.54 -4.96
CA PHE A 48 5.43 5.63 -4.04
C PHE A 48 5.79 6.56 -2.88
N SER A 49 4.86 7.40 -2.44
CA SER A 49 5.18 8.46 -1.49
C SER A 49 4.03 8.81 -0.55
N LEU A 50 4.41 9.33 0.62
CA LEU A 50 3.51 9.75 1.69
C LEU A 50 3.82 11.21 2.02
N SER A 51 2.78 12.01 2.19
CA SER A 51 2.91 13.41 2.57
C SER A 51 1.78 13.81 3.50
N LYS A 52 2.06 14.72 4.44
CA LYS A 52 0.98 15.54 4.99
C LYS A 52 0.37 16.36 3.85
N PRO A 53 -0.95 16.53 3.79
CA PRO A 53 -1.59 17.33 2.74
C PRO A 53 -1.02 18.75 2.69
N ILE A 54 -0.78 19.24 1.48
CA ILE A 54 -0.11 20.53 1.27
C ILE A 54 -1.00 21.73 1.60
N ASP A 55 -2.31 21.54 1.59
CA ASP A 55 -3.32 22.52 1.99
C ASP A 55 -3.45 22.65 3.51
N GLY A 56 -2.82 21.76 4.28
CA GLY A 56 -2.82 21.78 5.75
C GLY A 56 -4.03 21.10 6.38
N GLU A 57 -4.97 20.59 5.58
CA GLU A 57 -6.12 19.85 6.07
C GLU A 57 -5.74 18.41 6.45
N ALA A 58 -6.64 17.72 7.16
CA ALA A 58 -6.43 16.32 7.49
C ALA A 58 -6.37 15.46 6.23
N ALA A 59 -5.50 14.45 6.22
CA ALA A 59 -5.46 13.46 5.15
C ALA A 59 -6.80 12.73 5.08
N SER A 60 -7.28 12.53 3.86
CA SER A 60 -8.53 11.83 3.58
C SER A 60 -8.32 10.77 2.51
N CYS A 61 -9.14 9.72 2.56
CA CYS A 61 -9.16 8.69 1.53
C CYS A 61 -10.21 9.02 0.45
N GLY A 62 -9.85 8.83 -0.81
CA GLY A 62 -10.80 8.95 -1.92
C GLY A 62 -11.74 7.74 -1.96
N ASN A 63 -13.05 7.96 -1.89
CA ASN A 63 -14.02 6.87 -2.07
C ASN A 63 -13.91 6.30 -3.50
N GLY A 64 -13.77 4.98 -3.63
CA GLY A 64 -13.49 4.30 -4.90
C GLY A 64 -12.01 4.27 -5.32
N SER A 65 -11.12 4.96 -4.60
CA SER A 65 -9.67 4.87 -4.87
C SER A 65 -9.08 3.59 -4.29
N THR A 66 -8.14 2.97 -5.01
CA THR A 66 -7.38 1.80 -4.54
C THR A 66 -5.99 1.82 -5.17
N ILE A 67 -4.95 1.70 -4.36
CA ILE A 67 -3.57 1.53 -4.84
C ILE A 67 -3.18 0.06 -4.72
N GLY A 68 -2.96 -0.59 -5.86
CA GLY A 68 -2.53 -1.98 -5.94
C GLY A 68 -1.02 -2.12 -6.08
N PHE A 69 -0.40 -2.85 -5.15
CA PHE A 69 0.98 -3.30 -5.22
C PHE A 69 1.02 -4.70 -5.82
N ARG A 70 1.98 -4.92 -6.73
CA ARG A 70 2.17 -6.25 -7.32
C ARG A 70 2.84 -7.18 -6.32
N ALA A 71 2.25 -8.35 -6.11
CA ALA A 71 2.86 -9.48 -5.43
C ALA A 71 3.22 -10.57 -6.46
N ASP A 72 4.35 -11.22 -6.27
CA ASP A 72 4.81 -12.27 -7.18
C ASP A 72 4.29 -13.67 -6.82
N SER A 73 3.60 -13.82 -5.69
CA SER A 73 2.89 -15.06 -5.33
C SER A 73 1.73 -14.82 -4.36
N PRO A 74 0.78 -15.77 -4.22
CA PRO A 74 -0.25 -15.74 -3.17
C PRO A 74 0.32 -15.62 -1.77
N GLU A 75 1.40 -16.35 -1.46
CA GLU A 75 2.02 -16.37 -0.14
C GLU A 75 2.63 -15.01 0.23
N LEU A 76 3.14 -14.26 -0.76
CA LEU A 76 3.60 -12.90 -0.54
C LEU A 76 2.43 -11.95 -0.28
N ALA A 77 1.27 -12.13 -0.92
CA ALA A 77 0.08 -11.34 -0.64
C ALA A 77 -0.48 -11.63 0.77
N ASP A 78 -0.43 -12.88 1.24
CA ASP A 78 -0.79 -13.24 2.60
C ASP A 78 0.14 -12.60 3.63
N LYS A 79 1.45 -12.74 3.45
CA LYS A 79 2.45 -12.10 4.33
C LYS A 79 2.33 -10.59 4.32
N TRP A 80 2.02 -9.99 3.16
CA TRP A 80 1.80 -8.55 3.02
C TRP A 80 0.60 -8.10 3.87
N HIS A 81 -0.47 -8.89 3.85
CA HIS A 81 -1.68 -8.63 4.64
C HIS A 81 -1.39 -8.76 6.15
N GLU A 82 -0.74 -9.84 6.57
CA GLU A 82 -0.32 -10.06 7.96
C GLU A 82 0.58 -8.94 8.49
N ALA A 83 1.60 -8.57 7.70
CA ALA A 83 2.52 -7.49 8.05
C ALA A 83 1.80 -6.16 8.21
N GLY A 84 0.82 -5.86 7.35
CA GLY A 84 0.03 -4.65 7.44
C GLY A 84 -0.83 -4.61 8.70
N LEU A 85 -1.55 -5.70 9.01
CA LEU A 85 -2.34 -5.81 10.24
C LEU A 85 -1.49 -5.63 11.51
N ALA A 86 -0.29 -6.23 11.54
CA ALA A 86 0.62 -6.11 12.67
C ALA A 86 1.19 -4.69 12.84
N ASN A 87 1.10 -3.83 11.82
CA ASN A 87 1.72 -2.51 11.79
C ASN A 87 0.72 -1.36 11.55
N GLY A 88 -0.52 -1.52 12.02
CA GLY A 88 -1.51 -0.43 12.08
C GLY A 88 -2.48 -0.40 10.90
N GLY A 89 -2.38 -1.35 9.97
CA GLY A 89 -3.38 -1.56 8.93
C GLY A 89 -4.65 -2.20 9.48
N THR A 90 -5.76 -2.01 8.76
CA THR A 90 -7.05 -2.62 9.08
C THR A 90 -7.52 -3.52 7.94
N ALA A 91 -7.91 -4.75 8.27
CA ALA A 91 -8.54 -5.68 7.33
C ALA A 91 -9.85 -5.09 6.81
N ILE A 92 -10.06 -5.19 5.50
CA ILE A 92 -11.29 -4.76 4.84
C ILE A 92 -11.70 -5.79 3.79
N GLU A 93 -12.97 -5.76 3.41
CA GLU A 93 -13.54 -6.68 2.42
C GLU A 93 -13.37 -8.16 2.83
N ASP A 94 -13.47 -9.05 1.85
CA ASP A 94 -13.23 -10.47 2.03
C ASP A 94 -11.74 -10.75 2.31
N PRO A 95 -11.42 -11.79 3.10
CA PRO A 95 -10.04 -12.19 3.38
C PRO A 95 -9.18 -12.42 2.12
N PRO A 96 -7.83 -12.40 2.28
CA PRO A 96 -6.90 -12.76 1.21
C PRO A 96 -7.33 -14.04 0.50
N GLY A 97 -7.35 -14.00 -0.83
CA GLY A 97 -7.77 -15.16 -1.59
C GLY A 97 -7.96 -14.93 -3.07
N VAL A 98 -8.34 -16.01 -3.74
CA VAL A 98 -8.62 -16.00 -5.18
C VAL A 98 -9.91 -15.23 -5.46
N ARG A 99 -9.86 -14.38 -6.49
CA ARG A 99 -11.03 -13.79 -7.16
C ARG A 99 -10.92 -14.13 -8.65
N GLU A 100 -12.03 -14.58 -9.21
CA GLU A 100 -12.12 -15.00 -10.61
C GLU A 100 -13.23 -14.22 -11.31
N GLY A 101 -12.92 -13.69 -12.48
CA GLY A 101 -13.86 -12.90 -13.27
C GLY A 101 -13.21 -12.34 -14.53
N GLY A 102 -13.99 -12.14 -15.59
CA GLY A 102 -13.51 -11.53 -16.84
C GLY A 102 -12.40 -12.32 -17.54
N GLY A 103 -12.30 -13.64 -17.31
CA GLY A 103 -11.26 -14.50 -17.88
C GLY A 103 -9.91 -14.40 -17.18
N GLN A 104 -9.85 -13.80 -15.98
CA GLN A 104 -8.64 -13.71 -15.17
C GLN A 104 -8.86 -14.31 -13.78
N LYS A 105 -7.79 -14.88 -13.24
CA LYS A 105 -7.71 -15.36 -11.87
C LYS A 105 -6.68 -14.52 -11.13
N LEU A 106 -7.10 -13.88 -10.05
CA LEU A 106 -6.29 -12.98 -9.25
C LEU A 106 -6.24 -13.51 -7.83
N TYR A 107 -5.10 -13.40 -7.17
CA TYR A 107 -5.01 -13.47 -5.71
C TYR A 107 -4.94 -12.04 -5.17
N LEU A 108 -5.87 -11.69 -4.28
CA LEU A 108 -6.02 -10.33 -3.77
C LEU A 108 -6.02 -10.33 -2.26
N ALA A 109 -5.34 -9.35 -1.68
CA ALA A 109 -5.45 -8.99 -0.27
C ALA A 109 -5.65 -7.48 -0.16
N TYR A 110 -6.54 -7.03 0.75
CA TYR A 110 -6.88 -5.62 0.90
C TYR A 110 -6.68 -5.14 2.35
N LEU A 111 -6.22 -3.90 2.49
CA LEU A 111 -6.10 -3.22 3.77
C LEU A 111 -6.52 -1.75 3.63
N ARG A 112 -6.89 -1.13 4.74
CA ARG A 112 -6.71 0.32 4.92
C ARG A 112 -5.39 0.58 5.62
N ASP A 113 -4.67 1.59 5.14
CA ASP A 113 -3.52 2.14 5.85
C ASP A 113 -3.98 2.94 7.10
N PRO A 114 -3.05 3.42 7.95
CA PRO A 114 -3.39 4.20 9.15
C PRO A 114 -4.15 5.50 8.87
N SER A 115 -4.07 6.04 7.64
CA SER A 115 -4.80 7.24 7.21
C SER A 115 -6.08 6.92 6.43
N GLY A 116 -6.48 5.64 6.41
CA GLY A 116 -7.71 5.16 5.79
C GLY A 116 -7.62 4.92 4.28
N ASN A 117 -6.47 5.10 3.63
CA ASN A 117 -6.31 4.83 2.21
C ASN A 117 -6.47 3.34 1.92
N LYS A 118 -7.29 2.98 0.93
CA LYS A 118 -7.44 1.59 0.50
C LYS A 118 -6.25 1.16 -0.35
N VAL A 119 -5.55 0.12 0.11
CA VAL A 119 -4.41 -0.49 -0.57
C VAL A 119 -4.64 -1.98 -0.79
N CYS A 120 -3.94 -2.55 -1.77
CA CYS A 120 -4.10 -3.94 -2.18
C CYS A 120 -2.76 -4.58 -2.51
N ALA A 121 -2.57 -5.85 -2.19
CA ALA A 121 -1.61 -6.71 -2.87
C ALA A 121 -2.33 -7.56 -3.92
N LEU A 122 -1.84 -7.54 -5.15
CA LEU A 122 -2.40 -8.27 -6.28
C LEU A 122 -1.34 -9.18 -6.89
N HIS A 123 -1.66 -10.46 -7.00
CA HIS A 123 -0.94 -11.43 -7.80
C HIS A 123 -1.83 -11.96 -8.93
N LEU A 124 -1.41 -11.78 -10.18
CA LEU A 124 -2.10 -12.36 -11.34
C LEU A 124 -1.71 -13.83 -11.46
N MET A 125 -2.69 -14.72 -11.32
CA MET A 125 -2.49 -16.17 -11.41
C MET A 125 -2.59 -16.58 -12.88
N THR A 126 -1.46 -16.51 -13.57
CA THR A 126 -1.29 -17.02 -14.95
C THR A 126 -0.86 -18.46 -14.96
#